data_AF-A0A392NAT4-F1
#
_entry.id   AF-A0A392NAT4-F1
#
_cell.length_a   1.000
_cell.length_b   1.000
_cell.length_c   1.000
_cell.angle_alpha   90.00
_cell.angle_beta   90.00
_cell.angle_gamma   90.00
#
_symmetry.space_group_name_H-M   'P 1'
#
loop_
_entity.id
_entity.type
_entity.pdbx_description
1 polymer ?
#
loop_
_entity_poly.entity_id
_entity_poly.type
_entity_poly.pdbx_seq_one_letter_code
_entity_poly.pdbx_strand_id
1 'polypeptide(L)'
;GRAREAGEINKSLLTLGRVINALVEHSGHVPYRDSKLTRLLRDSLGGKTKTCIIATVSPSIHCLEETLSTLDYAHRAKNIKNKPEVNQKMMKSAMIKDLYSEIDRLKQEVYAAREKNGIYIPRDRYLHEEAEKKVPSECFSHG
;
A
#
# COMPACT_ATOMS: atom_id res chain seq x y z
N GLY A 1 -36.78 -16.25 8.04
CA GLY A 1 -37.27 -16.50 9.41
C GLY A 1 -36.30 -15.90 10.40
N ARG A 2 -36.79 -15.08 11.34
CA ARG A 2 -35.98 -14.27 12.29
C ARG A 2 -34.86 -15.05 13.00
N ALA A 3 -35.08 -16.31 13.34
CA ALA A 3 -34.05 -17.14 13.98
C ALA A 3 -32.81 -17.39 13.10
N ARG A 4 -33.01 -17.60 11.80
CA ARG A 4 -31.91 -17.80 10.84
C ARG A 4 -31.13 -16.51 10.60
N GLU A 5 -31.83 -15.38 10.60
CA GLU A 5 -31.24 -14.05 10.46
C GLU A 5 -30.40 -13.67 11.70
N ALA A 6 -30.94 -13.88 12.91
CA ALA A 6 -30.20 -13.70 14.16
C ALA A 6 -28.95 -14.60 14.24
N GLY A 7 -29.06 -15.85 13.79
CA GLY A 7 -27.92 -16.77 13.73
C GLY A 7 -26.79 -16.30 12.80
N GLU A 8 -27.12 -15.78 11.62
CA GLU A 8 -26.13 -15.27 10.67
C GLU A 8 -25.51 -13.93 11.14
N ILE A 9 -26.27 -13.06 11.81
CA ILE A 9 -25.75 -11.84 12.43
C ILE A 9 -24.70 -12.19 13.48
N ASN A 10 -25.04 -13.06 14.43
CA ASN A 10 -24.13 -13.46 15.50
C ASN A 10 -22.90 -14.20 14.96
N LYS A 11 -23.06 -15.00 13.89
CA LYS A 11 -21.93 -15.64 13.22
C LYS A 11 -20.93 -14.62 12.67
N SER A 12 -21.42 -13.56 12.01
CA SER A 12 -20.54 -12.54 11.43
C SER A 12 -19.77 -11.76 12.50
N LEU A 13 -20.43 -11.40 13.61
CA LEU A 13 -19.82 -10.68 14.74
C LEU A 13 -18.81 -11.56 15.49
N LEU A 14 -19.16 -12.82 15.77
CA LEU A 14 -18.24 -13.78 16.38
C LEU A 14 -16.99 -14.00 15.52
N THR A 15 -17.17 -14.13 14.21
CA THR A 15 -16.06 -14.29 13.27
C THR A 15 -15.18 -13.04 13.24
N LEU A 16 -15.78 -11.85 13.28
CA LEU A 16 -15.05 -10.59 13.33
C LEU A 16 -14.18 -10.51 14.59
N GLY A 17 -14.70 -10.88 15.76
CA GLY A 17 -13.91 -10.98 17.00
C GLY A 17 -12.72 -11.93 16.89
N ARG A 18 -12.89 -13.10 16.26
CA ARG A 18 -11.80 -14.05 16.00
C ARG A 18 -10.74 -13.46 15.07
N VAL A 19 -11.15 -12.75 14.02
CA VAL A 19 -10.24 -12.05 13.10
C VAL A 19 -9.43 -10.98 13.83
N ILE A 20 -10.06 -10.19 14.69
CA ILE A 20 -9.35 -9.18 15.49
C ILE A 20 -8.30 -9.81 16.40
N ASN A 21 -8.67 -10.84 17.17
CA ASN A 21 -7.73 -11.52 18.06
C ASN A 21 -6.53 -12.08 17.27
N ALA A 22 -6.79 -12.78 16.17
CA ALA A 22 -5.74 -13.35 15.32
C ALA A 22 -4.79 -12.27 14.75
N LEU A 23 -5.30 -11.08 14.41
CA LEU A 23 -4.50 -9.97 13.91
C LEU A 23 -3.62 -9.34 15.00
N VAL A 24 -4.18 -9.15 16.19
CA VAL A 24 -3.47 -8.60 17.35
C VAL A 24 -2.37 -9.55 17.83
N GLU A 25 -2.64 -10.85 17.83
CA GLU A 25 -1.68 -11.91 18.19
C GLU A 25 -0.68 -12.23 17.08
N HIS A 26 -0.78 -11.58 15.91
CA HIS A 26 0.07 -11.82 14.75
C HIS A 26 0.07 -13.30 14.30
N SER A 27 -1.09 -13.94 14.38
CA SER A 27 -1.29 -15.32 13.93
C SER A 27 -1.01 -15.47 12.44
N GLY A 28 -0.38 -16.60 12.06
CA GLY A 28 -0.10 -16.91 10.66
C GLY A 28 -1.37 -17.12 9.81
N HIS A 29 -2.49 -17.48 10.43
CA HIS A 29 -3.78 -17.65 9.75
C HIS A 29 -4.87 -16.80 10.39
N VAL A 30 -5.46 -15.90 9.61
CA VAL A 30 -6.59 -15.06 10.01
C VAL A 30 -7.86 -15.52 9.30
N PRO A 31 -8.94 -15.89 10.02
CA PRO A 31 -10.11 -16.58 9.47
C PRO A 31 -11.10 -15.64 8.75
N TYR A 32 -10.63 -14.81 7.81
CA TYR A 32 -11.52 -13.90 7.08
C TYR A 32 -12.62 -14.62 6.30
N ARG A 33 -12.39 -15.87 5.89
CA ARG A 33 -13.28 -16.61 4.99
C ARG A 33 -14.53 -17.17 5.68
N ASP A 34 -14.54 -17.20 7.00
CA ASP A 34 -15.58 -17.85 7.81
C ASP A 34 -16.92 -17.08 7.79
N SER A 35 -16.89 -15.79 7.43
CA SER A 35 -18.09 -14.98 7.19
C SER A 35 -17.95 -14.08 5.95
N LYS A 36 -19.07 -13.75 5.30
CA LYS A 36 -19.09 -12.80 4.17
C LYS A 36 -18.59 -11.41 4.58
N LEU A 37 -18.96 -10.96 5.79
CA LEU A 37 -18.58 -9.65 6.32
C LEU A 37 -17.07 -9.52 6.45
N THR A 38 -16.42 -10.50 7.09
CA THR A 38 -14.96 -10.49 7.28
C THR A 38 -14.19 -10.63 5.97
N ARG A 39 -14.79 -11.23 4.92
CA ARG A 39 -14.20 -11.25 3.57
C ARG A 39 -14.18 -9.86 2.96
N LEU A 40 -15.27 -9.10 3.10
CA LEU A 40 -15.37 -7.73 2.59
C LEU A 40 -14.44 -6.79 3.36
N LEU A 41 -14.31 -6.98 4.68
CA LEU A 41 -13.48 -6.14 5.55
C LEU A 41 -12.01 -6.56 5.60
N ARG A 42 -11.57 -7.54 4.81
CA ARG A 42 -10.18 -8.01 4.81
C ARG A 42 -9.19 -6.87 4.60
N ASP A 43 -9.45 -5.99 3.64
CA ASP A 43 -8.55 -4.88 3.34
C ASP A 43 -8.60 -3.78 4.42
N SER A 44 -9.67 -3.73 5.21
CA SER A 44 -9.86 -2.84 6.35
C SER A 44 -9.20 -3.34 7.63
N LEU A 45 -8.99 -4.65 7.78
CA LEU A 45 -8.47 -5.24 9.01
C LEU A 45 -7.20 -6.02 8.68
N GLY A 46 -6.03 -5.41 8.89
CA GLY A 46 -4.73 -5.97 8.54
C GLY A 46 -4.29 -5.74 7.08
N GLY A 47 -5.03 -4.91 6.34
CA GLY A 47 -4.83 -4.70 4.91
C GLY A 47 -4.27 -3.33 4.53
N LYS A 48 -4.66 -2.87 3.34
CA LYS A 48 -4.08 -1.71 2.64
C LYS A 48 -4.83 -0.41 2.82
N THR A 49 -5.81 -0.36 3.71
CA THR A 49 -6.66 0.81 3.89
C THR A 49 -6.40 1.49 5.24
N LYS A 50 -6.66 2.81 5.30
CA LYS A 50 -6.77 3.52 6.57
C LYS A 50 -8.14 3.19 7.16
N THR A 51 -8.17 2.63 8.35
CA THR A 51 -9.41 2.13 8.96
C THR A 51 -9.62 2.75 10.33
N CYS A 52 -10.86 3.17 10.57
CA CYS A 52 -11.34 3.66 11.86
C CYS A 52 -12.56 2.81 12.26
N ILE A 53 -12.66 2.46 13.53
CA ILE A 53 -13.79 1.75 14.10
C ILE A 53 -14.42 2.66 15.14
N ILE A 54 -15.74 2.88 15.03
CA ILE A 54 -16.52 3.66 15.97
C ILE A 54 -17.25 2.69 16.89
N ALA A 55 -16.91 2.72 18.18
CA ALA A 55 -17.59 1.95 19.21
C ALA A 55 -18.77 2.75 19.76
N THR A 56 -19.99 2.31 19.46
CA THR A 56 -21.22 2.93 19.96
C THR A 56 -21.68 2.21 21.21
N VAL A 57 -21.80 2.95 22.32
CA VAL A 57 -22.17 2.38 23.63
C VAL A 57 -23.34 3.16 24.24
N SER A 58 -24.08 2.50 25.14
CA SER A 58 -25.17 3.11 25.88
C SER A 58 -24.71 3.50 27.29
N PRO A 59 -25.06 4.69 27.80
CA PRO A 59 -24.72 5.08 29.18
C PRO A 59 -25.62 4.40 30.24
N SER A 60 -26.59 3.58 29.82
CA SER A 60 -27.53 2.92 30.74
C SER A 60 -26.86 1.79 31.53
N ILE A 61 -27.16 1.71 32.84
CA ILE A 61 -26.70 0.62 33.71
C ILE A 61 -27.17 -0.75 33.23
N HIS A 62 -28.34 -0.82 32.59
CA HIS A 62 -28.87 -2.06 32.03
C HIS A 62 -28.06 -2.60 30.83
N CYS A 63 -27.21 -1.76 30.25
CA CYS A 63 -26.35 -2.10 29.11
C CYS A 63 -24.87 -2.23 29.51
N LEU A 64 -24.56 -2.30 30.80
CA LEU A 64 -23.18 -2.27 31.28
C LEU A 64 -22.34 -3.41 30.70
N GLU A 65 -22.87 -4.63 30.69
CA GLU A 65 -22.18 -5.83 30.18
C GLU A 65 -21.87 -5.73 28.68
N GLU A 66 -22.85 -5.31 27.89
CA GLU A 66 -22.69 -5.09 26.44
C GLU A 66 -21.74 -3.93 26.13
N THR A 67 -21.77 -2.89 26.97
CA THR A 67 -20.87 -1.74 26.88
C THR A 67 -19.42 -2.17 27.13
N LEU A 68 -19.17 -2.95 28.19
CA LEU A 68 -17.85 -3.49 28.48
C LEU A 68 -17.36 -4.38 27.33
N SER A 69 -18.21 -5.28 26.84
CA SER A 69 -17.89 -6.15 25.69
C SER A 69 -17.52 -5.34 24.44
N THR A 70 -18.25 -4.26 24.16
CA THR A 70 -17.98 -3.35 23.04
C THR A 70 -16.67 -2.59 23.21
N LEU A 71 -16.36 -2.13 24.43
CA LEU A 71 -15.11 -1.42 24.73
C LEU A 71 -13.90 -2.34 24.67
N ASP A 72 -13.99 -3.57 25.19
CA ASP A 72 -12.94 -4.58 25.08
C ASP A 72 -12.64 -4.91 23.62
N TYR A 73 -13.70 -5.02 22.82
CA TYR A 73 -13.58 -5.22 21.39
C TYR A 73 -12.82 -4.07 20.72
N ALA A 74 -13.20 -2.82 20.99
CA ALA A 74 -12.54 -1.64 20.46
C ALA A 74 -11.08 -1.52 20.93
N HIS A 75 -10.81 -1.86 22.19
CA HIS A 75 -9.48 -1.85 22.77
C HIS A 75 -8.53 -2.81 22.04
N ARG A 76 -8.99 -4.03 21.74
CA ARG A 76 -8.22 -4.99 20.92
C ARG A 76 -8.06 -4.49 19.49
N ALA A 77 -9.15 -4.01 18.88
CA ALA A 77 -9.15 -3.56 17.50
C ALA A 77 -8.16 -2.41 17.22
N LYS A 78 -7.94 -1.53 18.20
CA LYS A 78 -6.96 -0.44 18.14
C LYS A 78 -5.53 -0.93 17.83
N ASN A 79 -5.19 -2.16 18.23
CA ASN A 79 -3.85 -2.72 18.06
C ASN A 79 -3.64 -3.40 16.70
N ILE A 80 -4.66 -3.45 15.84
CA ILE A 80 -4.53 -3.97 14.48
C ILE A 80 -3.64 -3.03 13.67
N LYS A 81 -2.60 -3.60 13.04
CA LYS A 81 -1.66 -2.86 12.19
C LYS A 81 -2.04 -3.02 10.72
N ASN A 82 -2.54 -1.93 10.11
CA ASN A 82 -2.70 -1.84 8.66
C ASN A 82 -1.46 -1.25 8.00
N LYS A 83 -1.28 -1.53 6.71
CA LYS A 83 -0.23 -0.95 5.85
C LYS A 83 -0.91 -0.15 4.75
N PRO A 84 -1.43 1.07 5.03
CA PRO A 84 -2.18 1.83 4.05
C PRO A 84 -1.31 2.15 2.82
N GLU A 85 -1.80 1.80 1.64
CA GLU A 85 -1.12 2.04 0.36
C GLU A 85 -1.90 3.06 -0.48
N VAL A 86 -1.17 3.98 -1.13
CA VAL A 86 -1.81 4.88 -2.10
C VAL A 86 -2.14 4.05 -3.32
N ASN A 87 -3.43 4.00 -3.68
CA ASN A 87 -3.90 3.33 -4.88
C ASN A 87 -3.56 4.19 -6.11
N GLN A 88 -2.28 4.28 -6.44
CA GLN A 88 -1.83 4.92 -7.66
C GLN A 88 -2.28 4.05 -8.83
N LYS A 89 -3.33 4.49 -9.52
CA LYS A 89 -3.60 4.00 -10.88
C LYS A 89 -2.51 4.55 -11.78
N MET A 90 -1.34 3.91 -11.75
CA MET A 90 -0.35 4.05 -12.82
C MET A 90 -1.09 3.72 -14.11
N MET A 91 -1.20 4.69 -15.03
CA MET A 91 -1.75 4.41 -16.34
C MET A 91 -0.90 3.31 -16.95
N LYS A 92 -1.53 2.29 -17.57
CA LYS A 92 -0.80 1.21 -18.22
C LYS A 92 0.26 1.75 -19.20
N SER A 93 -0.03 2.88 -19.85
CA SER A 93 0.92 3.59 -20.72
C SER A 93 2.16 4.11 -19.98
N ALA A 94 2.00 4.65 -18.77
CA ALA A 94 3.12 5.10 -17.93
C ALA A 94 3.98 3.91 -17.48
N MET A 95 3.36 2.83 -17.00
CA MET A 95 4.07 1.61 -16.61
C MET A 95 4.83 0.98 -17.79
N ILE A 96 4.20 0.91 -18.97
CA ILE A 96 4.84 0.39 -20.18
C ILE A 96 6.05 1.27 -20.56
N LYS A 97 5.91 2.60 -20.49
CA LYS A 97 7.00 3.53 -20.79
C LYS A 97 8.17 3.34 -19.82
N ASP A 98 7.90 3.27 -18.51
CA ASP A 98 8.93 3.08 -17.49
C ASP A 98 9.66 1.74 -17.67
N LEU A 99 8.93 0.67 -17.98
CA LEU A 99 9.52 -0.63 -18.26
C LEU A 99 10.42 -0.61 -19.51
N TYR A 100 9.99 0.07 -20.59
CA TYR A 100 10.82 0.21 -21.78
C TYR A 100 12.09 1.03 -21.50
N SER A 101 12.00 2.09 -20.70
CA SER A 101 13.16 2.87 -20.26
C SER A 101 14.12 2.04 -19.42
N GLU A 102 13.62 1.20 -18.51
CA GLU A 102 14.45 0.32 -17.69
C GLU A 102 15.13 -0.77 -18.53
N ILE A 103 14.42 -1.35 -19.51
CA ILE A 103 14.99 -2.31 -20.46
C ILE A 103 16.13 -1.67 -21.26
N ASP A 104 15.96 -0.43 -21.72
CA ASP A 104 17.00 0.28 -22.48
C ASP A 104 18.22 0.57 -21.60
N ARG A 105 18.01 1.05 -20.37
CA ARG A 105 19.09 1.28 -19.41
C ARG A 105 19.88 0.00 -19.10
N LEU A 106 19.18 -1.09 -18.77
CA LEU A 106 19.81 -2.37 -18.44
C LEU A 106 20.56 -2.96 -19.65
N LYS A 107 20.03 -2.82 -20.87
CA LYS A 107 20.73 -3.26 -22.08
C LYS A 107 22.03 -2.49 -22.28
N GLN A 108 22.02 -1.18 -22.03
CA GLN A 108 23.21 -0.34 -22.12
C GLN A 108 24.25 -0.70 -21.05
N GLU A 109 23.82 -0.93 -19.81
CA GLU A 109 24.70 -1.40 -18.72
C GLU A 109 25.34 -2.76 -19.07
N VAL A 110 24.56 -3.72 -19.59
CA VAL A 110 25.07 -5.03 -20.01
C VAL A 110 26.04 -4.91 -21.18
N TYR A 111 25.75 -4.04 -22.15
CA TYR A 111 26.62 -3.80 -23.30
C TYR A 111 27.97 -3.22 -22.86
N ALA A 112 27.95 -2.18 -22.02
CA ALA A 112 29.15 -1.56 -21.46
C ALA A 112 29.96 -2.55 -20.61
N ALA A 113 29.30 -3.40 -19.82
CA ALA A 113 29.95 -4.44 -19.03
C ALA A 113 30.62 -5.53 -19.90
N ARG A 114 30.03 -5.86 -21.06
CA ARG A 114 30.57 -6.86 -22.00
C ARG A 114 31.75 -6.33 -22.84
N GLU A 115 31.78 -5.05 -23.16
CA GLU A 115 32.86 -4.44 -23.96
C GLU A 115 34.16 -4.14 -23.16
N LYS A 116 34.16 -4.26 -21.82
CA LYS A 116 35.34 -4.04 -20.96
C LYS A 116 36.05 -2.67 -21.13
N ASN A 117 35.42 -1.67 -21.74
CA ASN A 117 35.93 -0.30 -21.83
C ASN A 117 35.10 0.63 -20.92
N GLY A 118 35.59 0.79 -19.69
CA GLY A 118 34.83 1.18 -18.49
C GLY A 118 34.31 2.62 -18.35
N ILE A 119 33.84 3.34 -19.37
CA ILE A 119 33.14 4.62 -19.14
C ILE A 119 31.98 4.82 -20.13
N TYR A 120 30.74 4.75 -19.64
CA TYR A 120 29.54 5.15 -20.38
C TYR A 120 29.16 6.61 -20.02
N ILE A 121 29.11 7.49 -21.02
CA ILE A 121 28.58 8.86 -20.88
C ILE A 121 27.20 8.90 -21.56
N PRO A 122 26.11 9.15 -20.81
CA PRO A 122 24.76 9.25 -21.37
C PRO A 122 24.69 10.25 -22.53
N ARG A 123 23.89 9.94 -23.56
CA ARG A 123 23.82 10.75 -24.78
C ARG A 123 23.44 12.21 -24.52
N ASP A 124 22.55 12.45 -23.57
CA ASP A 124 22.18 13.81 -23.15
C ASP A 124 23.38 14.57 -22.57
N ARG A 125 24.24 13.89 -21.80
CA ARG A 125 25.46 14.48 -21.24
C ARG A 125 26.51 14.75 -22.31
N TYR A 126 26.66 13.86 -23.28
CA TYR A 126 27.55 14.08 -24.43
C TYR A 126 27.08 15.28 -25.26
N LEU A 127 25.78 15.38 -25.55
CA LEU A 127 25.20 16.50 -26.28
C LEU A 127 25.33 17.83 -25.53
N HIS A 128 25.18 17.82 -24.21
CA HIS A 128 25.39 19.01 -23.37
C HIS A 128 26.85 19.48 -23.42
N GLU A 129 27.81 18.54 -23.26
CA GLU A 129 29.24 18.83 -23.32
C GLU A 129 29.69 19.28 -24.73
N GLU A 130 29.07 18.77 -25.80
CA GLU A 130 29.30 19.24 -27.17
C GLU A 130 28.70 20.63 -27.44
N ALA A 131 27.53 20.94 -26.86
CA ALA A 131 26.89 22.24 -26.98
C ALA A 131 27.70 23.34 -26.26
N GLU A 132 28.25 23.02 -25.09
CA GLU A 132 29.15 23.93 -24.36
C GLU A 132 30.48 24.17 -25.08
N LYS A 133 31.01 23.16 -25.78
CA LYS A 133 32.22 23.32 -26.62
C LYS A 133 31.99 24.10 -27.91
N LYS A 134 30.73 24.28 -28.34
CA LYS A 134 30.36 25.00 -29.57
C LYS A 134 30.07 26.48 -29.36
N VAL A 135 30.23 27.03 -28.16
CA VAL A 135 30.15 28.49 -27.95
C VAL A 135 31.37 29.15 -28.62
N PRO A 136 31.20 29.89 -29.72
CA PRO A 136 32.31 30.55 -30.38
C PRO A 136 32.89 31.61 -29.45
N SER A 137 34.21 31.60 -29.30
CA SER A 137 34.99 32.70 -28.74
C SER A 137 34.97 33.88 -29.72
N GLU A 138 33.83 34.54 -29.91
CA GLU A 138 33.77 35.76 -30.72
C GLU A 138 34.09 37.00 -29.87
N CYS A 139 35.31 37.47 -30.10
CA CYS A 139 35.71 38.87 -30.22
C CYS A 139 35.83 39.74 -28.96
N PHE A 140 37.05 39.68 -28.39
CA PHE A 140 37.80 40.90 -28.07
C PHE A 140 37.90 41.79 -29.32
N SER A 141 37.34 42.99 -29.26
CA SER A 141 37.65 44.23 -30.02
C SER A 141 36.35 45.06 -30.04
N HIS A 142 36.21 46.20 -29.39
CA HIS A 142 36.92 47.48 -29.52
C HIS A 142 36.75 48.22 -28.16
N GLY A 143 37.67 49.05 -27.67
CA GLY A 143 38.23 50.21 -28.37
C GLY A 143 37.30 51.39 -28.16
#